data_AF-A0A0S8KAU4-F1
#
_entry.id   AF-A0A0S8KAU4-F1
#
_cell.length_a   1.000
_cell.length_b   1.000
_cell.length_c   1.000
_cell.angle_alpha   90.00
_cell.angle_beta   90.00
_cell.angle_gamma   90.00
#
_symmetry.space_group_name_H-M   'P 1'
#
loop_
_entity.id
_entity.type
_entity.pdbx_description
1 polymer ?
#
loop_
_entity_poly.entity_id
_entity_poly.type
_entity_poly.pdbx_seq_one_letter_code
_entity_poly.pdbx_strand_id
1 'polypeptide(L)'
;MSKGKGFTLIELLVVIAIIALLMAILMPALNRAREQGRRAVCLSNLKQLAMAWIMYADENDDKLVNGAAGYSNVQTSWGEHGNELAWVGRCWHSNYQQGEQLPADEQRTEIMKGALWPYCKDLKLYRCPTGLRGELLTYAIMFSMNAVNHPPTQGVRGAHVKKLSEIHSPAPAYRLVFIDEGWVTPDAFAVHYDTEQWWDDPPVRHGDGVNVSFADGHSDYWKWKGVETIKNGRLADRTHPATHWTPQGPESKEDLYRMQKGCWGRLGYTPSYP
;
A
#
# COMPACT_ATOMS: atom_id res chain seq x y z
N MET A 1 -32.40 -56.18 29.33
CA MET A 1 -32.33 -54.70 29.37
C MET A 1 -30.88 -54.30 29.57
N SER A 2 -30.22 -53.81 28.53
CA SER A 2 -28.84 -53.30 28.62
C SER A 2 -28.87 -51.97 29.39
N LYS A 3 -28.31 -51.93 30.60
CA LYS A 3 -28.05 -50.67 31.31
C LYS A 3 -27.02 -49.89 30.50
N GLY A 4 -27.48 -48.85 29.79
CA GLY A 4 -26.56 -47.88 29.18
C GLY A 4 -25.70 -47.26 30.27
N LYS A 5 -24.37 -47.29 30.10
CA LYS A 5 -23.45 -46.60 31.01
C LYS A 5 -23.72 -45.10 30.88
N GLY A 6 -24.12 -44.46 31.98
CA GLY A 6 -24.34 -43.02 32.03
C GLY A 6 -23.00 -42.27 32.02
N PHE A 7 -22.96 -41.16 31.31
CA PHE A 7 -21.79 -40.27 31.26
C PHE A 7 -21.63 -39.54 32.60
N THR A 8 -20.46 -39.61 33.21
CA THR A 8 -20.20 -38.95 34.49
C THR A 8 -19.84 -37.48 34.31
N LEU A 9 -20.10 -36.67 35.34
CA LEU A 9 -19.71 -35.26 35.37
C LEU A 9 -18.19 -35.07 35.15
N ILE A 10 -17.38 -35.98 35.70
CA ILE A 10 -15.92 -35.95 35.60
C ILE A 10 -15.47 -36.18 34.14
N GLU A 11 -16.05 -37.16 33.44
CA GLU A 11 -15.74 -37.42 32.04
C GLU A 11 -16.07 -36.21 31.16
N LEU A 12 -17.20 -35.53 31.41
CA LEU A 12 -17.55 -34.30 30.71
C LEU A 12 -16.54 -33.18 30.98
N LEU A 13 -16.13 -33.01 32.23
CA LEU A 13 -15.21 -31.96 32.65
C LEU A 13 -13.81 -32.13 32.05
N VAL A 14 -13.31 -33.37 31.99
CA VAL A 14 -12.02 -33.68 31.35
C VAL A 14 -12.06 -33.37 29.85
N VAL A 15 -13.15 -33.72 29.16
CA VAL A 15 -13.30 -33.47 27.72
C VAL A 15 -13.30 -31.98 27.41
N ILE A 16 -14.09 -31.18 28.13
CA ILE A 16 -14.10 -29.72 27.91
C ILE A 16 -12.74 -29.09 28.24
N ALA A 17 -12.03 -29.59 29.25
CA ALA A 17 -10.69 -29.11 29.59
C ALA A 17 -9.68 -29.38 28.46
N ILE A 18 -9.72 -30.57 27.85
CA ILE A 18 -8.86 -30.91 26.70
C ILE A 18 -9.22 -30.05 25.49
N ILE A 19 -10.51 -29.87 25.18
CA ILE A 19 -10.94 -29.01 24.06
C ILE A 19 -10.48 -27.57 24.29
N ALA A 20 -10.63 -27.03 25.50
CA ALA A 20 -10.19 -25.67 25.84
C ALA A 20 -8.68 -25.50 25.66
N LEU A 21 -7.87 -26.47 26.11
CA LEU A 21 -6.42 -26.46 25.92
C LEU A 21 -6.03 -26.50 24.44
N LEU A 22 -6.66 -27.37 23.65
CA LEU A 22 -6.41 -27.47 22.21
C LEU A 22 -6.80 -26.17 21.49
N MET A 23 -7.94 -25.59 21.84
CA MET A 23 -8.40 -24.30 21.27
C MET A 23 -7.47 -23.15 21.62
N ALA A 24 -6.90 -23.12 22.83
CA ALA A 24 -5.94 -22.09 23.25
C ALA A 24 -4.68 -22.05 22.38
N ILE A 25 -4.23 -23.21 21.88
CA ILE A 25 -3.06 -23.31 20.98
C ILE A 25 -3.47 -23.11 19.52
N LEU A 26 -4.64 -23.62 19.11
CA LEU A 26 -5.08 -23.61 17.73
C LEU A 26 -5.54 -22.20 17.26
N MET A 27 -6.19 -21.41 18.12
CA MET A 27 -6.67 -20.08 17.74
C MET A 27 -5.54 -19.12 17.30
N PRO A 28 -4.43 -18.96 18.06
CA PRO A 28 -3.31 -18.12 17.62
C PRO A 28 -2.68 -18.60 16.31
N ALA A 29 -2.52 -19.91 16.15
CA ALA A 29 -1.95 -20.50 14.92
C ALA A 29 -2.85 -20.24 13.70
N LEU A 30 -4.16 -20.45 13.84
CA LEU A 30 -5.14 -20.21 12.78
C LEU A 30 -5.21 -18.73 12.40
N ASN A 31 -5.12 -17.82 13.36
CA ASN A 31 -5.11 -16.38 13.09
C ASN A 31 -3.87 -15.98 12.29
N ARG A 32 -2.69 -16.50 12.63
CA ARG A 32 -1.45 -16.28 11.85
C ARG A 32 -1.56 -16.84 10.44
N ALA A 33 -2.09 -18.06 10.28
CA ALA A 33 -2.26 -18.69 8.96
C ALA A 33 -3.24 -17.91 8.07
N ARG A 34 -4.37 -17.44 8.64
CA ARG A 34 -5.32 -16.57 7.93
C ARG A 34 -4.67 -15.27 7.49
N GLU A 35 -3.86 -14.65 8.34
CA GLU A 35 -3.18 -13.40 8.00
C GLU A 35 -2.14 -13.59 6.90
N GLN A 36 -1.37 -14.67 6.94
CA GLN A 36 -0.45 -15.03 5.85
C GLN A 36 -1.19 -15.24 4.53
N GLY A 37 -2.36 -15.89 4.55
CA GLY A 37 -3.20 -16.06 3.38
C GLY A 37 -3.71 -14.72 2.81
N ARG A 38 -4.17 -13.81 3.67
CA ARG A 38 -4.57 -12.45 3.27
C ARG A 38 -3.40 -11.67 2.67
N ARG A 39 -2.22 -11.74 3.29
CA ARG A 39 -1.00 -11.12 2.76
C ARG A 39 -0.63 -11.66 1.39
N ALA A 40 -0.73 -12.98 1.17
CA ALA A 40 -0.45 -13.59 -0.12
C ALA A 40 -1.39 -13.10 -1.22
N VAL A 41 -2.68 -12.94 -0.92
CA VAL A 41 -3.66 -12.36 -1.86
C VAL A 41 -3.30 -10.91 -2.17
N CYS A 42 -2.97 -10.10 -1.16
CA CYS A 42 -2.56 -8.71 -1.34
C CYS A 42 -1.30 -8.58 -2.23
N LEU A 43 -0.28 -9.42 -2.01
CA LEU A 43 0.92 -9.49 -2.86
C LEU A 43 0.59 -9.87 -4.30
N SER A 44 -0.34 -10.81 -4.50
CA SER A 44 -0.81 -11.20 -5.83
C SER A 44 -1.56 -10.06 -6.54
N ASN A 45 -2.39 -9.31 -5.82
CA ASN A 45 -3.08 -8.13 -6.35
C ASN A 45 -2.08 -7.07 -6.81
N LEU A 46 -1.11 -6.71 -5.94
CA LEU A 46 -0.05 -5.75 -6.25
C LEU A 46 0.80 -6.18 -7.44
N LYS A 47 1.13 -7.47 -7.55
CA LYS A 47 1.84 -8.02 -8.71
C LYS A 47 1.04 -7.83 -9.99
N GLN A 48 -0.26 -8.12 -9.98
CA GLN A 48 -1.11 -7.96 -11.16
C GLN A 48 -1.31 -6.48 -11.52
N LEU A 49 -1.41 -5.57 -10.54
CA LEU A 49 -1.41 -4.12 -10.77
C LEU A 49 -0.10 -3.63 -11.39
N ALA A 50 1.05 -4.09 -10.88
CA ALA A 50 2.36 -3.74 -11.43
C ALA A 50 2.51 -4.24 -12.87
N MET A 51 2.03 -5.46 -13.18
CA MET A 51 1.98 -5.94 -14.56
C MET A 51 1.08 -5.09 -15.45
N ALA A 52 -0.10 -4.68 -14.97
CA ALA A 52 -0.99 -3.77 -15.71
C ALA A 52 -0.32 -2.42 -15.98
N TRP A 53 0.44 -1.91 -15.02
CA TRP A 53 1.21 -0.68 -15.15
C TRP A 53 2.34 -0.79 -16.20
N ILE A 54 3.05 -1.93 -16.27
CA ILE A 54 4.04 -2.20 -17.32
C ILE A 54 3.37 -2.30 -18.70
N MET A 55 2.27 -3.07 -18.81
CA MET A 55 1.53 -3.23 -20.07
C MET A 55 0.99 -1.90 -20.59
N TYR A 56 0.52 -1.04 -19.68
CA TYR A 56 0.12 0.32 -20.06
C TYR A 56 1.28 1.08 -20.71
N ALA A 57 2.46 1.06 -20.10
CA ALA A 57 3.61 1.78 -20.65
C ALA A 57 4.03 1.24 -22.04
N ASP A 58 3.99 -0.08 -22.23
CA ASP A 58 4.28 -0.72 -23.53
C ASP A 58 3.31 -0.25 -24.64
N GLU A 59 2.03 -0.12 -24.32
CA GLU A 59 1.01 0.34 -25.28
C GLU A 59 0.93 1.87 -25.46
N ASN A 60 1.59 2.65 -24.61
CA ASN A 60 1.48 4.12 -24.57
C ASN A 60 2.83 4.83 -24.82
N ASP A 61 3.62 4.33 -25.76
CA ASP A 61 4.92 4.90 -26.15
C ASP A 61 5.88 5.06 -24.96
N ASP A 62 5.98 4.03 -24.12
CA ASP A 62 6.83 3.97 -22.93
C ASP A 62 6.40 4.94 -21.80
N LYS A 63 5.25 5.62 -21.93
CA LYS A 63 4.74 6.55 -20.91
C LYS A 63 4.10 5.81 -19.74
N LEU A 64 4.48 6.20 -18.54
CA LEU A 64 3.84 5.71 -17.32
C LEU A 64 2.43 6.30 -17.20
N VAL A 65 1.51 5.49 -16.70
CA VAL A 65 0.18 5.96 -16.33
C VAL A 65 0.30 7.09 -15.30
N ASN A 66 -0.60 8.06 -15.37
CA ASN A 66 -0.67 9.08 -14.34
C ASN A 66 -1.01 8.44 -12.99
N GLY A 67 -0.06 8.53 -12.05
CA GLY A 67 -0.16 7.95 -10.73
C GLY A 67 -1.01 8.75 -9.75
N ALA A 68 -1.31 10.02 -10.06
CA ALA A 68 -2.17 10.89 -9.27
C ALA A 68 -3.65 10.48 -9.42
N ALA A 69 -4.10 9.58 -8.56
CA ALA A 69 -5.48 9.09 -8.50
C ALA A 69 -6.45 10.27 -8.56
N GLY A 70 -7.47 10.22 -9.41
CA GLY A 70 -8.48 11.27 -9.56
C GLY A 70 -8.08 12.55 -10.31
N TYR A 71 -6.80 12.71 -10.73
CA TYR A 71 -6.33 13.91 -11.44
C TYR A 71 -6.15 13.64 -12.93
N SER A 72 -7.24 13.25 -13.61
CA SER A 72 -7.21 13.03 -15.06
C SER A 72 -7.39 14.33 -15.83
N ASN A 73 -6.59 14.54 -16.88
CA ASN A 73 -6.70 15.68 -17.80
C ASN A 73 -6.64 17.06 -17.12
N VAL A 74 -5.79 17.20 -16.10
CA VAL A 74 -5.67 18.42 -15.30
C VAL A 74 -4.22 18.87 -15.22
N GLN A 75 -4.01 20.18 -15.20
CA GLN A 75 -2.71 20.78 -14.93
C GLN A 75 -2.69 21.31 -13.50
N THR A 76 -1.74 20.88 -12.69
CA THR A 76 -1.54 21.38 -11.33
C THR A 76 -0.16 22.01 -11.19
N SER A 77 0.09 22.73 -10.09
CA SER A 77 1.41 23.31 -9.80
C SER A 77 2.46 22.25 -9.44
N TRP A 78 2.03 21.05 -9.09
CA TRP A 78 2.86 19.94 -8.66
C TRP A 78 2.87 18.78 -9.67
N GLY A 79 2.15 18.86 -10.77
CA GLY A 79 2.02 17.77 -11.73
C GLY A 79 1.40 18.22 -13.06
N GLU A 80 2.02 17.82 -14.16
CA GLU A 80 1.50 18.08 -15.50
C GLU A 80 0.73 16.87 -16.00
N HIS A 81 -0.58 16.84 -15.79
CA HIS A 81 -1.45 15.72 -16.20
C HIS A 81 -2.44 16.11 -17.31
N GLY A 82 -2.11 17.17 -18.06
CA GLY A 82 -2.85 17.53 -19.26
C GLY A 82 -2.80 16.39 -20.28
N ASN A 83 -3.97 15.92 -20.71
CA ASN A 83 -4.12 14.77 -21.62
C ASN A 83 -3.62 13.43 -21.05
N GLU A 84 -3.47 13.31 -19.73
CA GLU A 84 -3.15 12.05 -19.06
C GLU A 84 -4.38 11.54 -18.28
N LEU A 85 -4.72 10.26 -18.47
CA LEU A 85 -5.75 9.59 -17.68
C LEU A 85 -5.08 8.95 -16.45
N ALA A 86 -5.59 9.27 -15.26
CA ALA A 86 -5.10 8.70 -14.02
C ALA A 86 -5.38 7.19 -13.95
N TRP A 87 -4.55 6.45 -13.21
CA TRP A 87 -4.66 5.00 -13.07
C TRP A 87 -6.02 4.56 -12.49
N VAL A 88 -6.62 5.42 -11.67
CA VAL A 88 -8.00 5.35 -11.14
C VAL A 88 -8.59 6.76 -11.04
N GLY A 89 -9.92 6.85 -11.07
CA GLY A 89 -10.66 8.07 -10.76
C GLY A 89 -10.65 8.43 -9.26
N ARG A 90 -11.49 9.39 -8.88
CA ARG A 90 -11.54 9.90 -7.52
C ARG A 90 -12.33 8.96 -6.60
N CYS A 91 -11.64 8.09 -5.88
CA CYS A 91 -12.29 7.09 -5.02
C CYS A 91 -12.51 7.55 -3.57
N TRP A 92 -12.19 8.80 -3.20
CA TRP A 92 -12.29 9.32 -1.83
C TRP A 92 -13.29 10.46 -1.67
N HIS A 93 -13.85 10.58 -0.47
CA HIS A 93 -14.72 11.70 -0.09
C HIS A 93 -13.89 12.97 0.22
N SER A 94 -14.46 14.17 0.08
CA SER A 94 -13.75 15.42 0.40
C SER A 94 -13.30 15.50 1.87
N ASN A 95 -14.03 14.85 2.78
CA ASN A 95 -13.72 14.78 4.21
C ASN A 95 -13.03 13.45 4.59
N TYR A 96 -12.28 12.82 3.69
CA TYR A 96 -11.62 11.54 3.95
C TYR A 96 -10.72 11.55 5.21
N GLN A 97 -10.11 12.70 5.54
CA GLN A 97 -9.31 12.91 6.76
C GLN A 97 -10.13 12.76 8.06
N GLN A 98 -11.44 12.96 7.98
CA GLN A 98 -12.37 12.74 9.09
C GLN A 98 -12.94 11.31 9.08
N GLY A 99 -12.44 10.45 8.19
CA GLY A 99 -12.84 9.06 8.04
C GLY A 99 -14.09 8.84 7.17
N GLU A 100 -14.55 9.87 6.46
CA GLU A 100 -15.68 9.75 5.53
C GLU A 100 -15.27 9.00 4.26
N GLN A 101 -16.18 8.15 3.76
CA GLN A 101 -15.94 7.31 2.59
C GLN A 101 -16.91 7.68 1.47
N LEU A 102 -16.42 7.65 0.24
CA LEU A 102 -17.28 7.74 -0.93
C LEU A 102 -18.16 6.47 -1.00
N PRO A 103 -19.43 6.54 -1.45
CA PRO A 103 -20.25 5.34 -1.62
C PRO A 103 -19.57 4.29 -2.52
N ALA A 104 -19.72 3.02 -2.18
CA ALA A 104 -19.02 1.92 -2.88
C ALA A 104 -19.36 1.86 -4.38
N ASP A 105 -20.58 2.21 -4.78
CA ASP A 105 -20.98 2.22 -6.21
C ASP A 105 -20.29 3.34 -6.99
N GLU A 106 -20.03 4.48 -6.34
CA GLU A 106 -19.26 5.58 -6.92
C GLU A 106 -17.79 5.20 -7.03
N GLN A 107 -17.18 4.67 -5.96
CA GLN A 107 -15.80 4.15 -6.00
C GLN A 107 -15.61 3.13 -7.12
N ARG A 108 -16.56 2.20 -7.28
CA ARG A 108 -16.54 1.22 -8.37
C ARG A 108 -16.50 1.89 -9.74
N THR A 109 -17.34 2.90 -9.93
CA THR A 109 -17.41 3.65 -11.19
C THR A 109 -16.09 4.37 -11.47
N GLU A 110 -15.48 4.97 -10.44
CA GLU A 110 -14.22 5.71 -10.54
C GLU A 110 -13.01 4.80 -10.82
N ILE A 111 -12.98 3.59 -10.23
CA ILE A 111 -11.97 2.57 -10.57
C ILE A 111 -12.10 2.15 -12.04
N MET A 112 -13.32 1.92 -12.52
CA MET A 112 -13.57 1.46 -13.89
C MET A 112 -13.27 2.51 -14.97
N LYS A 113 -13.22 3.80 -14.60
CA LYS A 113 -12.80 4.91 -15.47
C LYS A 113 -11.28 5.02 -15.60
N GLY A 114 -10.53 4.38 -14.70
CA GLY A 114 -9.08 4.49 -14.63
C GLY A 114 -8.36 3.90 -15.83
N ALA A 115 -7.18 4.44 -16.15
CA ALA A 115 -6.35 4.01 -17.26
C ALA A 115 -5.87 2.55 -17.16
N LEU A 116 -5.77 1.99 -15.96
CA LEU A 116 -5.36 0.59 -15.78
C LEU A 116 -6.52 -0.41 -15.84
N TRP A 117 -7.77 0.04 -15.81
CA TRP A 117 -8.94 -0.83 -15.83
C TRP A 117 -8.98 -1.79 -17.04
N PRO A 118 -8.66 -1.36 -18.28
CA PRO A 118 -8.66 -2.24 -19.45
C PRO A 118 -7.74 -3.47 -19.34
N TYR A 119 -6.69 -3.39 -18.53
CA TYR A 119 -5.64 -4.41 -18.41
C TYR A 119 -5.93 -5.47 -17.34
N CYS A 120 -6.74 -5.15 -16.32
CA CYS A 120 -6.99 -6.04 -15.19
C CYS A 120 -8.48 -6.41 -15.03
N LYS A 121 -9.43 -5.52 -15.40
CA LYS A 121 -10.90 -5.72 -15.42
C LYS A 121 -11.51 -6.49 -14.23
N ASP A 122 -10.85 -6.49 -13.07
CA ASP A 122 -11.31 -7.12 -11.85
C ASP A 122 -11.26 -6.10 -10.70
N LEU A 123 -12.44 -5.77 -10.17
CA LEU A 123 -12.57 -4.82 -9.08
C LEU A 123 -11.90 -5.33 -7.79
N LYS A 124 -11.81 -6.65 -7.59
CA LYS A 124 -11.21 -7.24 -6.37
C LYS A 124 -9.71 -6.98 -6.27
N LEU A 125 -9.06 -6.72 -7.40
CA LEU A 125 -7.63 -6.49 -7.51
C LEU A 125 -7.21 -5.10 -6.99
N TYR A 126 -8.14 -4.16 -6.87
CA TYR A 126 -7.89 -2.80 -6.37
C TYR A 126 -7.96 -2.67 -4.83
N ARG A 127 -8.36 -3.75 -4.14
CA ARG A 127 -8.49 -3.75 -2.68
C ARG A 127 -7.72 -4.86 -2.00
N CYS A 128 -7.15 -4.52 -0.87
CA CYS A 128 -6.53 -5.44 0.05
C CYS A 128 -7.60 -6.28 0.79
N PRO A 129 -7.39 -7.59 1.03
CA PRO A 129 -8.31 -8.42 1.80
C PRO A 129 -8.39 -8.05 3.29
N THR A 130 -7.46 -7.25 3.80
CA THR A 130 -7.55 -6.61 5.13
C THR A 130 -8.05 -5.17 5.04
N GLY A 131 -8.46 -4.71 3.84
CA GLY A 131 -9.03 -3.39 3.61
C GLY A 131 -10.26 -3.16 4.47
N LEU A 132 -10.52 -1.89 4.78
CA LEU A 132 -11.66 -1.50 5.59
C LEU A 132 -12.97 -1.81 4.85
N ARG A 133 -14.01 -2.12 5.61
CA ARG A 133 -15.34 -2.32 5.04
C ARG A 133 -15.80 -1.00 4.40
N GLY A 134 -16.19 -1.06 3.13
CA GLY A 134 -16.62 0.11 2.36
C GLY A 134 -15.55 0.61 1.38
N GLU A 135 -14.28 0.30 1.62
CA GLU A 135 -13.18 0.66 0.71
C GLU A 135 -13.07 -0.33 -0.45
N LEU A 136 -13.06 0.19 -1.68
CA LEU A 136 -12.80 -0.57 -2.90
C LEU A 136 -11.43 -0.26 -3.50
N LEU A 137 -10.77 0.80 -3.03
CA LEU A 137 -9.40 1.14 -3.37
C LEU A 137 -8.57 1.24 -2.08
N THR A 138 -7.52 0.42 -1.97
CA THR A 138 -6.63 0.46 -0.79
C THR A 138 -5.15 0.54 -1.16
N TYR A 139 -4.86 0.61 -2.45
CA TYR A 139 -3.51 0.72 -2.98
C TYR A 139 -3.29 2.13 -3.49
N ALA A 140 -2.06 2.60 -3.39
CA ALA A 140 -1.64 3.87 -3.98
C ALA A 140 -0.41 3.65 -4.85
N ILE A 141 -0.27 4.49 -5.88
CA ILE A 141 0.97 4.61 -6.64
C ILE A 141 1.93 5.53 -5.88
N MET A 142 3.24 5.32 -6.02
CA MET A 142 4.27 6.20 -5.45
C MET A 142 4.27 7.58 -6.12
N PHE A 143 4.52 8.64 -5.34
CA PHE A 143 4.66 10.02 -5.85
C PHE A 143 5.58 10.15 -7.09
N SER A 144 6.66 9.38 -7.13
CA SER A 144 7.62 9.40 -8.23
C SER A 144 7.13 8.82 -9.54
N MET A 145 6.06 8.02 -9.54
CA MET A 145 5.61 7.26 -10.70
C MET A 145 4.54 8.03 -11.45
N ASN A 146 4.97 9.10 -12.12
CA ASN A 146 4.12 10.05 -12.84
C ASN A 146 2.91 10.54 -12.00
N ALA A 147 3.10 10.77 -10.71
CA ALA A 147 2.03 11.21 -9.82
C ALA A 147 2.24 12.65 -9.36
N VAL A 148 3.27 12.93 -8.56
CA VAL A 148 3.49 14.26 -7.99
C VAL A 148 4.97 14.65 -8.13
N ASN A 149 5.20 15.74 -8.86
CA ASN A 149 6.50 16.35 -9.15
C ASN A 149 6.67 17.67 -8.37
N HIS A 150 6.77 17.57 -7.04
CA HIS A 150 7.00 18.71 -6.17
C HIS A 150 8.35 19.40 -6.41
N PRO A 151 8.51 20.68 -6.00
CA PRO A 151 9.72 21.46 -6.28
C PRO A 151 11.07 20.77 -5.99
N PRO A 152 11.24 19.99 -4.89
CA PRO A 152 12.51 19.32 -4.62
C PRO A 152 12.93 18.26 -5.65
N THR A 153 11.99 17.72 -6.40
CA THR A 153 12.23 16.65 -7.40
C THR A 153 12.21 17.17 -8.84
N GLN A 154 11.79 18.41 -9.06
CA GLN A 154 11.75 19.03 -10.39
C GLN A 154 13.15 19.12 -11.00
N GLY A 155 13.31 18.55 -12.19
CA GLY A 155 14.59 18.49 -12.89
C GLY A 155 15.57 17.43 -12.37
N VAL A 156 15.22 16.71 -11.28
CA VAL A 156 16.06 15.64 -10.75
C VAL A 156 15.82 14.36 -11.56
N ARG A 157 16.77 14.05 -12.43
CA ARG A 157 16.70 12.87 -13.32
C ARG A 157 16.48 11.58 -12.52
N GLY A 158 15.41 10.85 -12.84
CA GLY A 158 15.06 9.56 -12.26
C GLY A 158 14.34 9.60 -10.90
N ALA A 159 14.19 10.79 -10.29
CA ALA A 159 13.44 10.94 -9.05
C ALA A 159 11.93 10.92 -9.32
N HIS A 160 11.42 11.84 -10.13
CA HIS A 160 10.08 11.74 -10.73
C HIS A 160 10.23 11.25 -12.17
N VAL A 161 9.59 10.14 -12.50
CA VAL A 161 9.71 9.47 -13.81
C VAL A 161 8.38 9.53 -14.54
N LYS A 162 8.44 9.81 -15.85
CA LYS A 162 7.26 9.80 -16.74
C LYS A 162 7.30 8.66 -17.74
N LYS A 163 8.45 8.01 -17.92
CA LYS A 163 8.63 6.87 -18.80
C LYS A 163 9.22 5.65 -18.09
N LEU A 164 8.85 4.47 -18.54
CA LEU A 164 9.36 3.21 -17.97
C LEU A 164 10.87 3.08 -18.22
N SER A 165 11.37 3.48 -19.40
CA SER A 165 12.81 3.49 -19.71
C SER A 165 13.67 4.42 -18.83
N GLU A 166 13.08 5.36 -18.11
CA GLU A 166 13.80 6.21 -17.15
C GLU A 166 14.23 5.42 -15.89
N ILE A 167 13.62 4.27 -15.63
CA ILE A 167 13.88 3.43 -14.46
C ILE A 167 14.96 2.41 -14.79
N HIS A 168 16.23 2.80 -14.64
CA HIS A 168 17.38 1.93 -14.85
C HIS A 168 18.41 1.97 -13.72
N SER A 169 18.46 3.08 -12.96
CA SER A 169 19.37 3.25 -11.83
C SER A 169 18.65 3.94 -10.65
N PRO A 170 18.35 3.21 -9.57
CA PRO A 170 18.64 1.79 -9.35
C PRO A 170 17.83 0.90 -10.30
N ALA A 171 18.20 -0.38 -10.41
CA ALA A 171 17.49 -1.32 -11.27
C ALA A 171 15.98 -1.35 -10.94
N PRO A 172 15.10 -1.65 -11.91
CA PRO A 172 13.64 -1.68 -11.71
C PRO A 172 13.18 -2.49 -10.49
N ALA A 173 13.89 -3.55 -10.13
CA ALA A 173 13.64 -4.37 -8.94
C ALA A 173 13.79 -3.63 -7.59
N TYR A 174 14.34 -2.42 -7.57
CA TYR A 174 14.47 -1.60 -6.36
C TYR A 174 13.54 -0.38 -6.38
N ARG A 175 12.78 -0.18 -7.46
CA ARG A 175 11.94 0.99 -7.67
C ARG A 175 10.49 0.64 -7.34
N LEU A 176 9.93 1.27 -6.31
CA LEU A 176 8.55 1.01 -5.89
C LEU A 176 7.54 1.62 -6.86
N VAL A 177 6.44 0.91 -7.10
CA VAL A 177 5.32 1.38 -7.93
C VAL A 177 4.05 1.51 -7.10
N PHE A 178 3.53 0.42 -6.57
CA PHE A 178 2.35 0.41 -5.70
C PHE A 178 2.67 0.05 -4.26
N ILE A 179 1.87 0.55 -3.32
CA ILE A 179 1.90 0.23 -1.89
C ILE A 179 0.48 -0.06 -1.37
N ASP A 180 0.37 -1.03 -0.44
CA ASP A 180 -0.82 -1.23 0.39
C ASP A 180 -0.88 -0.17 1.48
N GLU A 181 -1.40 1.00 1.12
CA GLU A 181 -1.64 2.09 2.06
C GLU A 181 -2.80 1.76 3.01
N GLY A 182 -3.81 1.06 2.50
CA GLY A 182 -4.84 0.41 3.29
C GLY A 182 -6.21 1.05 3.29
N TRP A 183 -6.33 2.27 2.80
CA TRP A 183 -7.57 2.98 2.51
C TRP A 183 -7.30 3.99 1.38
N VAL A 184 -8.35 4.61 0.86
CA VAL A 184 -8.20 5.57 -0.23
C VAL A 184 -7.71 6.93 0.25
N THR A 185 -6.59 7.37 -0.29
CA THR A 185 -6.04 8.71 -0.10
C THR A 185 -5.99 9.44 -1.45
N PRO A 186 -6.03 10.78 -1.43
CA PRO A 186 -5.88 11.55 -2.66
C PRO A 186 -4.47 11.38 -3.24
N ASP A 187 -4.39 11.62 -4.55
CA ASP A 187 -3.13 11.78 -5.28
C ASP A 187 -2.33 10.46 -5.35
N ALA A 188 -1.45 10.19 -4.39
CA ALA A 188 -0.50 9.07 -4.39
C ALA A 188 0.17 8.94 -3.00
N PHE A 189 0.97 7.91 -2.77
CA PHE A 189 1.72 7.75 -1.52
C PHE A 189 3.05 8.52 -1.56
N ALA A 190 3.31 9.27 -0.49
CA ALA A 190 4.38 10.25 -0.41
C ALA A 190 5.39 9.97 0.71
N VAL A 191 6.66 10.23 0.39
CA VAL A 191 7.76 10.42 1.35
C VAL A 191 8.61 11.58 0.88
N HIS A 192 9.20 12.36 1.79
CA HIS A 192 10.05 13.49 1.38
C HIS A 192 11.25 13.01 0.56
N TYR A 193 11.69 13.83 -0.39
CA TYR A 193 12.87 13.53 -1.22
C TYR A 193 14.15 14.13 -0.62
N ASP A 194 14.06 15.34 -0.10
CA ASP A 194 15.16 16.23 0.29
C ASP A 194 15.33 16.39 1.80
N THR A 195 14.47 15.74 2.60
CA THR A 195 14.55 15.77 4.06
C THR A 195 14.38 14.37 4.66
N GLU A 196 14.88 14.18 5.88
CA GLU A 196 14.77 12.95 6.66
C GLU A 196 13.39 12.82 7.34
N GLN A 197 12.32 12.95 6.56
CA GLN A 197 10.96 12.96 7.08
C GLN A 197 10.04 12.06 6.28
N TRP A 198 9.13 11.39 6.98
CA TRP A 198 7.91 10.87 6.38
C TRP A 198 7.07 12.03 5.87
N TRP A 199 6.38 11.84 4.74
CA TRP A 199 5.32 12.78 4.33
C TRP A 199 3.99 12.19 4.78
N ASP A 200 3.65 11.04 4.19
CA ASP A 200 2.61 10.16 4.70
C ASP A 200 3.17 9.25 5.78
N ASP A 201 2.33 8.91 6.75
CA ASP A 201 2.72 8.01 7.82
C ASP A 201 2.97 6.58 7.27
N PRO A 202 3.90 5.82 7.87
CA PRO A 202 4.22 4.46 7.41
C PRO A 202 2.99 3.54 7.55
N PRO A 203 2.50 2.90 6.47
CA PRO A 203 1.37 1.99 6.58
C PRO A 203 1.76 0.76 7.43
N VAL A 204 0.95 0.41 8.43
CA VAL A 204 1.19 -0.78 9.28
C VAL A 204 0.11 -1.81 9.01
N ARG A 205 0.40 -2.69 8.05
CA ARG A 205 -0.50 -3.71 7.52
C ARG A 205 0.15 -5.09 7.50
N HIS A 206 -0.69 -6.11 7.39
CA HIS A 206 -0.26 -7.50 7.36
C HIS A 206 0.72 -7.88 8.49
N GLY A 207 0.41 -7.42 9.71
CA GLY A 207 1.28 -7.49 10.88
C GLY A 207 1.93 -6.13 11.14
N ASP A 208 3.26 -6.10 11.10
CA ASP A 208 4.06 -4.90 11.40
C ASP A 208 4.80 -4.43 10.16
N GLY A 209 4.15 -4.39 9.00
CA GLY A 209 4.84 -4.12 7.75
C GLY A 209 3.94 -3.52 6.69
N VAL A 210 4.31 -3.69 5.43
CA VAL A 210 3.52 -3.25 4.30
C VAL A 210 3.83 -4.12 3.08
N ASN A 211 2.85 -4.32 2.21
CA ASN A 211 3.11 -4.93 0.91
C ASN A 211 3.34 -3.85 -0.14
N VAL A 212 4.32 -4.08 -1.01
CA VAL A 212 4.67 -3.17 -2.09
C VAL A 212 4.89 -3.94 -3.40
N SER A 213 4.89 -3.22 -4.52
CA SER A 213 5.32 -3.74 -5.83
C SER A 213 6.39 -2.87 -6.45
N PHE A 214 7.08 -3.43 -7.45
CA PHE A 214 8.25 -2.86 -8.06
C PHE A 214 8.11 -2.70 -9.58
N ALA A 215 8.97 -1.88 -10.17
CA ALA A 215 8.90 -1.53 -11.58
C ALA A 215 9.25 -2.69 -12.54
N ASP A 216 9.83 -3.78 -12.05
CA ASP A 216 10.00 -5.04 -12.80
C ASP A 216 8.78 -5.98 -12.70
N GLY A 217 7.74 -5.57 -11.98
CA GLY A 217 6.49 -6.32 -11.83
C GLY A 217 6.44 -7.28 -10.63
N HIS A 218 7.48 -7.41 -9.82
CA HIS A 218 7.38 -8.24 -8.61
C HIS A 218 6.71 -7.49 -7.45
N SER A 219 6.36 -8.24 -6.40
CA SER A 219 5.84 -7.69 -5.15
C SER A 219 6.53 -8.34 -3.95
N ASP A 220 6.66 -7.58 -2.86
CA ASP A 220 7.32 -8.02 -1.63
C ASP A 220 6.63 -7.46 -0.38
N TYR A 221 6.84 -8.15 0.74
CA TYR A 221 6.39 -7.70 2.05
C TYR A 221 7.56 -7.12 2.83
N TRP A 222 7.46 -5.85 3.17
CA TRP A 222 8.46 -5.16 3.98
C TRP A 222 8.00 -5.11 5.43
N LYS A 223 8.67 -5.86 6.30
CA LYS A 223 8.48 -5.75 7.74
C LYS A 223 9.23 -4.52 8.26
N TRP A 224 8.53 -3.67 9.00
CA TRP A 224 9.14 -2.56 9.72
C TRP A 224 10.00 -3.08 10.86
N LYS A 225 11.16 -2.45 11.03
CA LYS A 225 12.09 -2.75 12.12
C LYS A 225 11.84 -1.81 13.30
N GLY A 226 11.65 -0.52 13.02
CA GLY A 226 11.52 0.53 14.01
C GLY A 226 10.22 0.44 14.81
N VAL A 227 10.35 0.38 16.14
CA VAL A 227 9.19 0.45 17.05
C VAL A 227 8.43 1.76 16.89
N GLU A 228 9.13 2.88 16.65
CA GLU A 228 8.48 4.17 16.39
C GLU A 228 7.72 4.18 15.07
N THR A 229 8.28 3.58 14.01
CA THR A 229 7.60 3.40 12.71
C THR A 229 6.26 2.68 12.92
N ILE A 230 6.29 1.55 13.62
CA ILE A 230 5.10 0.73 13.90
C ILE A 230 4.10 1.50 14.76
N LYS A 231 4.57 2.23 15.79
CA LYS A 231 3.71 2.99 16.70
C LYS A 231 3.03 4.15 15.96
N ASN A 232 3.77 4.95 15.20
CA ASN A 232 3.22 6.09 14.48
C ASN A 232 2.24 5.64 13.41
N GLY A 233 2.58 4.64 12.61
CA GLY A 233 1.66 4.12 11.59
C GLY A 233 0.33 3.60 12.15
N ARG A 234 0.35 2.97 13.33
CA ARG A 234 -0.89 2.54 14.01
C ARG A 234 -1.68 3.68 14.63
N LEU A 235 -1.03 4.77 15.04
CA LEU A 235 -1.70 5.96 15.57
C LEU A 235 -2.34 6.80 14.46
N ALA A 236 -1.71 6.84 13.28
CA ALA A 236 -2.17 7.56 12.12
C ALA A 236 -3.26 6.82 11.32
N ASP A 237 -3.61 5.59 11.71
CA ASP A 237 -4.64 4.78 11.05
C ASP A 237 -5.94 5.59 10.91
N ARG A 238 -6.33 5.87 9.65
CA ARG A 238 -7.54 6.60 9.25
C ARG A 238 -7.62 8.08 9.62
N THR A 239 -6.53 8.71 10.04
CA THR A 239 -6.51 10.17 10.30
C THR A 239 -5.70 10.95 9.27
N HIS A 240 -4.85 10.25 8.50
CA HIS A 240 -3.96 10.81 7.46
C HIS A 240 -3.49 12.24 7.79
N PRO A 241 -2.86 12.44 8.96
CA PRO A 241 -2.49 13.76 9.42
C PRO A 241 -1.36 14.39 8.58
N ALA A 242 -0.73 13.62 7.68
CA ALA A 242 0.49 13.98 6.96
C ALA A 242 1.51 14.58 7.95
N THR A 243 1.89 13.81 8.97
CA THR A 243 2.56 14.35 10.18
C THR A 243 3.92 15.02 9.92
N HIS A 244 4.51 14.87 8.72
CA HIS A 244 5.88 15.29 8.44
C HIS A 244 6.88 14.72 9.46
N TRP A 245 6.61 13.50 9.94
CA TRP A 245 7.28 12.95 11.11
C TRP A 245 8.74 12.54 10.82
N THR A 246 9.64 12.96 11.71
CA THR A 246 11.06 12.61 11.69
C THR A 246 11.35 11.48 12.68
N PRO A 247 11.73 10.28 12.23
CA PRO A 247 12.11 9.18 13.12
C PRO A 247 13.38 9.51 13.90
N GLN A 248 13.43 9.13 15.17
CA GLN A 248 14.61 9.39 16.03
C GLN A 248 15.54 8.17 16.12
N GLY A 249 14.96 6.97 16.27
CA GLY A 249 15.71 5.73 16.39
C GLY A 249 16.30 5.21 15.07
N PRO A 250 17.44 4.49 15.13
CA PRO A 250 18.18 4.02 13.96
C PRO A 250 17.36 3.09 13.05
N GLU A 251 16.61 2.14 13.63
CA GLU A 251 15.76 1.22 12.88
C GLU A 251 14.61 1.94 12.16
N SER A 252 14.02 2.94 12.82
CA SER A 252 12.94 3.74 12.23
C SER A 252 13.45 4.66 11.10
N LYS A 253 14.69 5.13 11.21
CA LYS A 253 15.39 5.84 10.12
C LYS A 253 15.70 4.90 8.96
N GLU A 254 16.16 3.68 9.24
CA GLU A 254 16.39 2.66 8.20
C GLU A 254 15.10 2.36 7.42
N ASP A 255 13.96 2.19 8.12
CA ASP A 255 12.65 2.01 7.50
C ASP A 255 12.30 3.17 6.55
N LEU A 256 12.50 4.42 7.00
CA LEU A 256 12.27 5.63 6.20
C LEU A 256 13.18 5.66 4.97
N TYR A 257 14.49 5.46 5.12
CA TYR A 257 15.42 5.52 4.00
C TYR A 257 15.15 4.44 2.97
N ARG A 258 14.76 3.24 3.42
CA ARG A 258 14.35 2.16 2.53
C ARG A 258 13.15 2.59 1.69
N MET A 259 12.15 3.20 2.32
CA MET A 259 10.97 3.72 1.62
C MET A 259 11.33 4.87 0.66
N GLN A 260 12.12 5.85 1.10
CA GLN A 260 12.56 6.97 0.25
C GLN A 260 13.41 6.51 -0.93
N LYS A 261 14.36 5.59 -0.72
CA LYS A 261 15.16 5.02 -1.82
C LYS A 261 14.30 4.22 -2.79
N GLY A 262 13.30 3.48 -2.29
CA GLY A 262 12.33 2.80 -3.14
C GLY A 262 11.46 3.77 -3.95
N CYS A 263 10.93 4.79 -3.28
CA CYS A 263 10.04 5.81 -3.83
C CYS A 263 10.77 6.82 -4.71
N TRP A 264 12.05 7.14 -4.55
CA TRP A 264 12.75 8.13 -5.39
C TRP A 264 13.94 7.58 -6.17
N GLY A 265 14.36 6.34 -5.90
CA GLY A 265 15.57 5.72 -6.46
C GLY A 265 16.88 6.24 -5.84
N ARG A 266 16.87 7.47 -5.32
CA ARG A 266 17.98 8.15 -4.65
C ARG A 266 17.44 9.11 -3.59
N LEU A 267 18.31 9.60 -2.72
CA LEU A 267 17.97 10.64 -1.75
C LEU A 267 18.48 12.00 -2.24
N GLY A 268 17.70 13.04 -1.98
CA GLY A 268 18.08 14.44 -2.24
C GLY A 268 18.92 15.06 -1.13
N TYR A 269 19.27 14.30 -0.11
CA TYR A 269 20.02 14.72 1.07
C TYR A 269 20.96 13.61 1.53
N THR A 270 21.85 13.94 2.46
CA THR A 270 22.72 12.97 3.14
C THR A 270 22.04 12.46 4.40
N PRO A 271 21.71 11.16 4.50
CA PRO A 271 21.16 10.55 5.71
C PRO A 271 22.00 10.83 6.95
N SER A 272 21.35 11.15 8.06
CA SER A 272 22.04 11.27 9.35
C SER A 272 22.44 9.91 9.93
N TYR A 273 21.82 8.83 9.47
CA TYR A 273 22.14 7.46 9.81
C TYR A 273 22.43 6.66 8.51
N PRO A 274 23.58 5.99 8.38
CA PRO A 274 23.98 5.32 7.13
C PRO A 274 23.21 4.04 6.83
#